data_AF-A0A401J1C4-F1
#
_entry.id   AF-A0A401J1C4-F1
#
_cell.length_a   1.000
_cell.length_b   1.000
_cell.length_c   1.000
_cell.angle_alpha   90.00
_cell.angle_beta   90.00
_cell.angle_gamma   90.00
#
_symmetry.space_group_name_H-M   'P 1'
#
loop_
_entity.id
_entity.type
_entity.pdbx_description
1 polymer ?
#
loop_
_entity_poly.entity_id
_entity_poly.type
_entity_poly.pdbx_seq_one_letter_code
_entity_poly.pdbx_strand_id
1 'polypeptide(L)'
;MSGDGAPVPFGLSEVEALGRAERGQKPSTSAGKPPSTARLRQALRTGFDRLRANGDHMAQDVRFAGYAAIFDRVDRGGDVVRAGAFGGVRAAEVPLLWQHGPGQVIGAIERLEEDVRGLRVIGRVSARTAAGREAAAGLKAGALDGLSFGYRVREARGAGPRELLALELVEVSLVTHPMQDRARVHKVEGFTPTRAPSSNCA
;
A
#
# COMPACT_ATOMS: atom_id res chain seq x y z
N MET A 1 42.90 -0.65 -46.96
CA MET A 1 41.75 -1.30 -46.29
C MET A 1 42.28 -1.79 -44.96
N SER A 2 41.87 -1.36 -43.77
CA SER A 2 40.80 -0.49 -43.26
C SER A 2 41.30 -0.20 -41.83
N GLY A 3 41.43 1.03 -41.36
CA GLY A 3 40.31 1.86 -40.92
C GLY A 3 40.29 1.86 -39.38
N ASP A 4 41.23 2.57 -38.77
CA ASP A 4 41.25 2.92 -37.35
C ASP A 4 40.23 4.04 -37.11
N GLY A 5 39.24 3.78 -36.25
CA GLY A 5 38.16 4.72 -35.96
C GLY A 5 38.04 4.96 -34.45
N ALA A 6 38.73 5.99 -33.97
CA ALA A 6 38.35 6.71 -32.75
C ALA A 6 37.61 7.99 -33.16
N PRO A 7 36.50 8.33 -32.49
CA PRO A 7 36.42 9.66 -31.83
C PRO A 7 35.48 9.61 -30.59
N VAL A 8 35.33 10.54 -29.65
CA VAL A 8 35.93 11.80 -29.14
C VAL A 8 35.18 12.09 -27.81
N PRO A 9 35.75 12.83 -26.85
CA PRO A 9 35.13 13.08 -25.54
C PRO A 9 34.05 14.19 -25.56
N PHE A 10 33.01 14.05 -24.73
CA PHE A 10 32.03 15.10 -24.44
C PHE A 10 32.62 16.09 -23.43
N GLY A 11 32.77 17.35 -23.85
CA GLY A 11 33.27 18.46 -23.05
C GLY A 11 32.18 19.16 -22.25
N LEU A 12 32.56 19.64 -21.06
CA LEU A 12 31.85 20.62 -20.24
C LEU A 12 32.24 22.03 -20.70
N SER A 13 31.28 22.95 -20.81
CA SER A 13 31.55 24.39 -20.74
C SER A 13 30.28 25.18 -20.39
N GLU A 14 30.30 25.79 -19.20
CA GLU A 14 29.58 27.03 -18.89
C GLU A 14 29.94 28.13 -19.90
N VAL A 15 29.01 29.02 -20.25
CA VAL A 15 29.26 30.46 -20.40
C VAL A 15 27.94 31.25 -20.43
N GLU A 16 27.87 32.25 -19.56
CA GLU A 16 26.91 33.35 -19.55
C GLU A 16 27.08 34.28 -20.77
N ALA A 17 25.99 34.94 -21.19
CA ALA A 17 26.07 36.22 -21.91
C ALA A 17 24.80 37.08 -21.74
N LEU A 18 25.03 38.37 -21.49
CA LEU A 18 24.11 39.42 -21.08
C LEU A 18 23.29 40.08 -22.23
N GLY A 19 22.12 40.64 -21.88
CA GLY A 19 21.97 42.11 -21.90
C GLY A 19 20.84 42.77 -22.72
N ARG A 20 20.11 43.67 -22.00
CA ARG A 20 19.25 44.81 -22.42
C ARG A 20 17.86 44.50 -22.97
N ALA A 21 16.84 45.33 -22.82
CA ALA A 21 16.46 46.40 -21.91
C ALA A 21 15.10 46.90 -22.44
N GLU A 22 14.00 46.80 -21.69
CA GLU A 22 12.82 47.63 -21.96
C GLU A 22 12.22 48.12 -20.65
N ARG A 23 12.17 49.46 -20.55
CA ARG A 23 11.43 50.24 -19.55
C ARG A 23 10.05 50.54 -20.14
N GLY A 24 8.99 50.35 -19.37
CA GLY A 24 7.70 50.99 -19.68
C GLY A 24 6.52 50.42 -18.91
N GLN A 25 5.80 51.31 -18.23
CA GLN A 25 4.44 51.16 -17.69
C GLN A 25 4.23 50.31 -16.40
N LYS A 26 4.06 51.02 -15.27
CA LYS A 26 3.32 50.52 -14.11
C LYS A 26 1.82 50.77 -14.32
N PRO A 27 0.96 49.74 -14.34
CA PRO A 27 -0.46 49.90 -14.05
C PRO A 27 -0.70 49.65 -12.56
N SER A 28 -1.25 50.66 -11.90
CA SER A 28 -1.85 50.55 -10.57
C SER A 28 -3.03 49.57 -10.63
N THR A 29 -2.98 48.49 -9.87
CA THR A 29 -4.18 47.76 -9.46
C THR A 29 -4.08 47.53 -7.96
N SER A 30 -5.10 48.00 -7.25
CA SER A 30 -5.24 47.76 -5.82
C SER A 30 -5.33 46.24 -5.61
N ALA A 31 -4.31 45.65 -5.00
CA ALA A 31 -4.36 44.28 -4.54
C ALA A 31 -5.49 44.19 -3.49
N GLY A 32 -6.66 43.72 -3.94
CA GLY A 32 -7.74 43.33 -3.05
C GLY A 32 -7.17 42.34 -2.05
N LYS A 33 -7.30 42.67 -0.75
CA LYS A 33 -6.78 41.86 0.34
C LYS A 33 -7.16 40.39 0.10
N PRO A 34 -6.21 39.45 0.12
CA PRO A 34 -6.51 38.04 -0.11
C PRO A 34 -7.65 37.62 0.82
N PRO A 35 -8.63 36.83 0.34
CA PRO A 35 -9.75 36.42 1.16
C PRO A 35 -9.20 35.81 2.44
N SER A 36 -9.71 36.27 3.59
CA SER A 36 -9.24 35.78 4.87
C SER A 36 -9.28 34.26 4.89
N THR A 37 -8.32 33.63 5.56
CA THR A 37 -8.24 32.18 5.74
C THR A 37 -9.58 31.58 6.19
N ALA A 38 -10.42 32.35 6.89
CA ALA A 38 -11.79 31.99 7.24
C ALA A 38 -12.74 31.85 6.03
N ARG A 39 -12.71 32.78 5.06
CA ARG A 39 -13.56 32.72 3.85
C ARG A 39 -13.12 31.60 2.89
N LEU A 40 -11.81 31.34 2.78
CA LEU A 40 -11.29 30.20 2.02
C LEU A 40 -11.73 28.87 2.65
N ARG A 41 -11.67 28.77 3.99
CA ARG A 41 -12.17 27.61 4.74
C ARG A 41 -13.68 27.43 4.64
N GLN A 42 -14.46 28.51 4.50
CA GLN A 42 -15.90 28.43 4.36
C GLN A 42 -16.29 27.97 2.95
N ALA A 43 -15.70 28.54 1.90
CA ALA A 43 -15.95 28.13 0.51
C ALA A 43 -15.52 26.67 0.24
N LEU A 44 -14.39 26.23 0.81
CA LEU A 44 -13.96 24.82 0.75
C LEU A 44 -14.92 23.90 1.52
N ARG A 45 -15.47 24.33 2.66
CA ARG A 45 -16.52 23.58 3.38
C ARG A 45 -17.79 23.45 2.56
N THR A 46 -18.30 24.53 1.97
CA THR A 46 -19.52 24.50 1.15
C THR A 46 -19.36 23.71 -0.15
N GLY A 47 -18.14 23.67 -0.72
CA GLY A 47 -17.81 22.80 -1.85
C GLY A 47 -17.75 21.32 -1.45
N PHE A 48 -17.20 21.02 -0.28
CA PHE A 48 -17.10 19.67 0.29
C PHE A 48 -18.48 19.11 0.70
N ASP A 49 -19.36 19.95 1.24
CA ASP A 49 -20.72 19.57 1.61
C ASP A 49 -21.62 19.32 0.39
N ARG A 50 -21.35 20.01 -0.73
CA ARG A 50 -22.07 19.80 -2.00
C ARG A 50 -21.67 18.49 -2.71
N LEU A 51 -20.42 18.05 -2.55
CA LEU A 51 -19.95 16.74 -3.04
C LEU A 51 -20.54 15.57 -2.23
N ARG A 52 -20.88 15.79 -0.95
CA ARG A 52 -21.58 14.79 -0.12
C ARG A 52 -23.04 14.55 -0.53
N ALA A 53 -23.69 15.52 -1.17
CA ALA A 53 -25.10 15.44 -1.51
C ALA A 53 -25.39 14.61 -2.79
N ASN A 54 -24.37 14.36 -3.62
CA ASN A 54 -24.51 13.65 -4.89
C ASN A 54 -23.71 12.34 -4.92
N GLY A 55 -24.17 11.33 -4.17
CA GLY A 55 -24.22 9.95 -4.65
C GLY A 55 -22.94 9.14 -4.91
N ASP A 56 -21.75 9.52 -4.48
CA ASP A 56 -20.62 8.59 -4.48
C ASP A 56 -20.75 7.64 -3.29
N HIS A 57 -20.87 6.34 -3.57
CA HIS A 57 -20.63 5.30 -2.56
C HIS A 57 -19.17 5.38 -2.13
N MET A 58 -18.86 6.28 -1.20
CA MET A 58 -17.54 6.51 -0.65
C MET A 58 -16.96 5.15 -0.28
N ALA A 59 -15.90 4.75 -0.99
CA ALA A 59 -15.18 3.52 -0.68
C ALA A 59 -14.76 3.60 0.79
N GLN A 60 -15.39 2.76 1.61
CA GLN A 60 -15.12 2.72 3.04
C GLN A 60 -13.87 1.87 3.28
N ASP A 61 -13.08 2.28 4.27
CA ASP A 61 -12.00 1.47 4.81
C ASP A 61 -12.51 0.06 5.16
N VAL A 62 -11.65 -0.94 4.93
CA VAL A 62 -11.98 -2.36 5.12
C VAL A 62 -11.09 -2.93 6.19
N ARG A 63 -11.67 -3.66 7.13
CA ARG A 63 -10.91 -4.39 8.13
C ARG A 63 -10.91 -5.86 7.78
N PHE A 64 -9.80 -6.55 8.00
CA PHE A 64 -9.68 -7.97 7.74
C PHE A 64 -8.90 -8.70 8.83
N ALA A 65 -9.05 -10.01 8.87
CA ALA A 65 -8.25 -10.90 9.69
C ALA A 65 -7.82 -12.14 8.89
N GLY A 66 -6.59 -12.62 9.12
CA GLY A 66 -6.02 -13.74 8.39
C GLY A 66 -4.68 -14.19 8.95
N TYR A 67 -3.96 -14.97 8.15
CA TYR A 67 -2.60 -15.42 8.46
C TYR A 67 -1.65 -15.01 7.35
N ALA A 68 -0.57 -14.30 7.70
CA ALA A 68 0.47 -13.91 6.76
C ALA A 68 1.51 -15.03 6.57
N ALA A 69 1.70 -15.88 7.57
CA ALA A 69 2.56 -17.05 7.51
C ALA A 69 1.90 -18.23 8.23
N ILE A 70 2.17 -19.44 7.76
CA ILE A 70 1.79 -20.71 8.37
C ILE A 70 3.05 -21.46 8.74
N PHE A 71 3.14 -21.90 9.99
CA PHE A 71 4.31 -22.63 10.48
C PHE A 71 4.39 -24.05 9.93
N ASP A 72 5.61 -24.57 9.86
CA ASP A 72 5.92 -25.97 9.56
C ASP A 72 5.37 -26.44 8.20
N ARG A 73 5.26 -25.51 7.24
CA ARG A 73 4.84 -25.76 5.86
C ARG A 73 5.85 -25.18 4.88
N VAL A 74 6.27 -26.03 3.94
CA VAL A 74 7.13 -25.64 2.83
C VAL A 74 6.35 -24.67 1.94
N ASP A 75 6.92 -23.49 1.70
CA ASP A 75 6.40 -22.52 0.75
C ASP A 75 6.88 -22.81 -0.68
N ARG A 76 6.38 -22.05 -1.65
CA ARG A 76 6.79 -22.20 -3.06
C ARG A 76 8.26 -21.86 -3.32
N GLY A 77 8.94 -21.18 -2.39
CA GLY A 77 10.37 -20.89 -2.43
C GLY A 77 11.24 -22.01 -1.83
N GLY A 78 10.64 -23.02 -1.19
CA GLY A 78 11.34 -24.13 -0.54
C GLY A 78 11.71 -23.87 0.93
N ASP A 79 11.20 -22.78 1.51
CA ASP A 79 11.44 -22.43 2.92
C ASP A 79 10.32 -22.93 3.84
N VAL A 80 10.67 -23.18 5.09
CA VAL A 80 9.74 -23.53 6.17
C VAL A 80 9.91 -22.54 7.32
N VAL A 81 8.88 -21.76 7.63
CA VAL A 81 8.88 -20.89 8.81
C VAL A 81 8.60 -21.73 10.06
N ARG A 82 9.48 -21.66 11.07
CA ARG A 82 9.25 -22.32 12.36
C ARG A 82 8.52 -21.39 13.33
N ALA A 83 7.75 -21.97 14.25
CA ALA A 83 7.15 -21.21 15.34
C ALA A 83 8.23 -20.50 16.19
N GLY A 84 7.98 -19.24 16.55
CA GLY A 84 8.94 -18.41 17.27
C GLY A 84 9.91 -17.66 16.36
N ALA A 85 9.89 -17.92 15.04
CA ALA A 85 10.80 -17.26 14.11
C ALA A 85 10.61 -15.75 14.04
N PHE A 86 9.43 -15.23 14.39
CA PHE A 86 9.20 -13.78 14.37
C PHE A 86 9.67 -13.07 15.65
N GLY A 87 10.04 -13.79 16.72
CA GLY A 87 10.74 -13.23 17.89
C GLY A 87 10.00 -12.15 18.69
N GLY A 88 8.70 -11.95 18.44
CA GLY A 88 7.90 -10.88 19.02
C GLY A 88 7.94 -9.58 18.19
N VAL A 89 6.96 -9.42 17.30
CA VAL A 89 6.86 -8.25 16.40
C VAL A 89 5.81 -7.28 16.90
N ARG A 90 6.09 -5.98 16.79
CA ARG A 90 5.15 -4.90 17.10
C ARG A 90 4.41 -4.49 15.83
N ALA A 91 3.08 -4.63 15.83
CA ALA A 91 2.23 -4.30 14.69
C ALA A 91 2.46 -2.89 14.11
N ALA A 92 2.71 -1.90 14.97
CA ALA A 92 2.93 -0.50 14.58
C ALA A 92 4.20 -0.27 13.73
N GLU A 93 5.13 -1.22 13.71
CA GLU A 93 6.41 -1.11 12.99
C GLU A 93 6.36 -1.77 11.61
N VAL A 94 5.28 -2.47 11.28
CA VAL A 94 5.17 -3.30 10.08
C VAL A 94 4.13 -2.68 9.13
N PRO A 95 4.55 -2.17 7.96
CA PRO A 95 3.62 -1.60 7.00
C PRO A 95 2.74 -2.67 6.36
N LEU A 96 1.48 -2.29 6.07
CA LEU A 96 0.58 -3.07 5.22
C LEU A 96 0.70 -2.56 3.78
N LEU A 97 1.27 -3.39 2.90
CA LEU A 97 1.56 -3.04 1.51
C LEU A 97 0.62 -3.71 0.51
N TRP A 98 0.62 -3.17 -0.70
CA TRP A 98 0.01 -3.78 -1.88
C TRP A 98 1.07 -4.53 -2.69
N GLN A 99 0.89 -5.84 -2.92
CA GLN A 99 1.68 -6.62 -3.87
C GLN A 99 3.21 -6.47 -3.69
N HIS A 100 3.70 -6.36 -2.45
CA HIS A 100 5.11 -6.10 -2.12
C HIS A 100 5.69 -4.79 -2.69
N GLY A 101 4.86 -3.89 -3.19
CA GLY A 101 5.25 -2.62 -3.81
C GLY A 101 5.90 -1.67 -2.80
N PRO A 102 7.20 -1.33 -2.95
CA PRO A 102 7.85 -0.36 -2.08
C PRO A 102 7.13 1.00 -2.19
N GLY A 103 6.67 1.53 -1.05
CA GLY A 103 5.91 2.78 -0.99
C GLY A 103 4.40 2.66 -1.28
N GLN A 104 3.89 1.47 -1.62
CA GLN A 104 2.46 1.23 -1.81
C GLN A 104 1.78 0.83 -0.49
N VAL A 105 1.87 1.71 0.50
CA VAL A 105 1.19 1.52 1.78
C VAL A 105 -0.31 1.72 1.58
N ILE A 106 -1.09 0.68 1.87
CA ILE A 106 -2.55 0.67 1.68
C ILE A 106 -3.32 0.72 2.98
N GLY A 107 -2.65 0.73 4.12
CA GLY A 107 -3.33 0.68 5.39
C GLY A 107 -2.38 0.51 6.57
N ALA A 108 -2.92 -0.05 7.65
CA ALA A 108 -2.19 -0.31 8.88
C ALA A 108 -2.49 -1.71 9.42
N ILE A 109 -1.50 -2.28 10.10
CA ILE A 109 -1.67 -3.51 10.86
C ILE A 109 -2.10 -3.14 12.28
N GLU A 110 -3.28 -3.59 12.69
CA GLU A 110 -3.83 -3.35 14.02
C GLU A 110 -3.36 -4.39 15.04
N ARG A 111 -3.16 -5.63 14.58
CA ARG A 111 -2.66 -6.73 15.40
C ARG A 111 -1.78 -7.66 14.59
N LEU A 112 -0.70 -8.09 15.20
CA LEU A 112 0.25 -9.03 14.63
C LEU A 112 0.80 -9.89 15.75
N GLU A 113 0.61 -11.20 15.68
CA GLU A 113 1.09 -12.12 16.71
C GLU A 113 1.25 -13.53 16.16
N GLU A 114 2.15 -14.30 16.78
CA GLU A 114 2.23 -15.73 16.53
C GLU A 114 1.18 -16.47 17.37
N ASP A 115 0.59 -17.51 16.79
CA ASP A 115 -0.18 -18.52 17.50
C ASP A 115 0.31 -19.93 17.12
N VAL A 116 -0.38 -20.98 17.57
CA VAL A 116 -0.01 -22.37 17.27
C VAL A 116 -0.01 -22.72 15.77
N ARG A 117 -0.67 -21.91 14.93
CA ARG A 117 -0.79 -22.14 13.49
C ARG A 117 0.21 -21.31 12.69
N GLY A 118 0.45 -20.06 13.07
CA GLY A 118 1.23 -19.15 12.25
C GLY A 118 1.24 -17.71 12.74
N LEU A 119 1.64 -16.79 11.85
CA LEU A 119 1.60 -15.36 12.08
C LEU A 119 0.22 -14.80 11.75
N ARG A 120 -0.58 -14.57 12.79
CA ARG A 120 -1.94 -14.01 12.69
C ARG A 120 -1.88 -12.50 12.54
N VAL A 121 -2.67 -11.98 11.60
CA VAL A 121 -2.75 -10.56 11.30
C VAL A 121 -4.19 -10.05 11.36
N ILE A 122 -4.38 -8.86 11.91
CA ILE A 122 -5.57 -8.03 11.73
C ILE A 122 -5.12 -6.72 11.13
N GLY A 123 -5.66 -6.38 9.96
CA GLY A 123 -5.30 -5.18 9.23
C GLY A 123 -6.51 -4.33 8.88
N ARG A 124 -6.25 -3.06 8.61
CA ARG A 124 -7.21 -2.11 8.07
C ARG A 124 -6.66 -1.50 6.79
N VAL A 125 -7.34 -1.74 5.68
CA VAL A 125 -7.09 -1.12 4.38
C VAL A 125 -7.80 0.23 4.33
N SER A 126 -7.06 1.28 3.97
CA SER A 126 -7.61 2.61 3.78
C SER A 126 -7.99 2.85 2.32
N ALA A 127 -9.21 3.31 2.08
CA ALA A 127 -9.71 3.59 0.73
C ALA A 127 -9.32 4.99 0.20
N ARG A 128 -8.33 5.64 0.83
CA ARG A 128 -7.86 6.99 0.46
C ARG A 128 -7.01 7.00 -0.81
N THR A 129 -6.28 5.93 -1.09
CA THR A 129 -5.43 5.79 -2.28
C THR A 129 -6.11 4.90 -3.32
N ALA A 130 -5.66 4.96 -4.59
CA ALA A 130 -6.16 4.08 -5.64
C ALA A 130 -5.93 2.59 -5.30
N ALA A 131 -4.70 2.23 -4.95
CA ALA A 131 -4.35 0.88 -4.53
C ALA A 131 -5.17 0.41 -3.30
N GLY A 132 -5.42 1.30 -2.34
CA GLY A 132 -6.27 0.99 -1.19
C GLY A 132 -7.73 0.75 -1.56
N ARG A 133 -8.28 1.49 -2.53
CA ARG A 133 -9.62 1.23 -3.07
C ARG A 133 -9.72 -0.09 -3.81
N GLU A 134 -8.72 -0.41 -4.63
CA GLU A 134 -8.63 -1.70 -5.34
C GLU A 134 -8.54 -2.86 -4.37
N ALA A 135 -7.66 -2.77 -3.37
CA ALA A 135 -7.52 -3.76 -2.31
C ALA A 135 -8.84 -3.95 -1.54
N ALA A 136 -9.48 -2.86 -1.13
CA ALA A 136 -10.76 -2.89 -0.42
C ALA A 136 -11.88 -3.53 -1.26
N ALA A 137 -11.95 -3.21 -2.56
CA ALA A 137 -12.93 -3.79 -3.47
C ALA A 137 -12.67 -5.29 -3.68
N GLY A 138 -11.42 -5.69 -3.91
CA GLY A 138 -11.02 -7.09 -4.07
C GLY A 138 -11.34 -7.94 -2.85
N LEU A 139 -11.05 -7.44 -1.64
CA LEU A 139 -11.39 -8.10 -0.38
C LEU A 139 -12.90 -8.28 -0.22
N LYS A 140 -13.70 -7.23 -0.46
CA LYS A 140 -15.17 -7.30 -0.35
C LYS A 140 -15.78 -8.28 -1.36
N ALA A 141 -15.22 -8.34 -2.56
CA ALA A 141 -15.67 -9.25 -3.61
C ALA A 141 -15.19 -10.70 -3.42
N GLY A 142 -14.27 -10.96 -2.48
CA GLY A 142 -13.59 -12.25 -2.34
C GLY A 142 -12.66 -12.60 -3.51
N ALA A 143 -12.39 -11.64 -4.41
CA ALA A 143 -11.47 -11.80 -5.53
C ALA A 143 -10.00 -11.68 -5.11
N LEU A 144 -9.75 -11.13 -3.92
CA LEU A 144 -8.45 -10.99 -3.31
C LEU A 144 -8.53 -11.46 -1.86
N ASP A 145 -7.71 -12.45 -1.51
CA ASP A 145 -7.61 -12.96 -0.15
C ASP A 145 -6.17 -13.38 0.23
N GLY A 146 -5.20 -13.22 -0.66
CA GLY A 146 -3.81 -13.64 -0.41
C GLY A 146 -3.11 -12.70 0.57
N LEU A 147 -2.34 -13.29 1.49
CA LEU A 147 -1.41 -12.58 2.35
C LEU A 147 0.00 -13.12 2.15
N SER A 148 0.97 -12.21 2.24
CA SER A 148 2.39 -12.55 2.19
C SER A 148 3.15 -11.61 3.11
N PHE A 149 4.43 -11.88 3.29
CA PHE A 149 5.31 -11.07 4.12
C PHE A 149 6.72 -11.01 3.54
N GLY A 150 7.36 -9.87 3.76
CA GLY A 150 8.76 -9.63 3.43
C GLY A 150 9.58 -9.70 4.70
N TYR A 151 10.77 -10.30 4.63
CA TYR A 151 11.59 -10.54 5.81
C TYR A 151 13.09 -10.51 5.51
N ARG A 152 13.90 -10.42 6.56
CA ARG A 152 15.34 -10.70 6.55
C ARG A 152 15.63 -11.92 7.42
N VAL A 153 16.40 -12.86 6.89
CA VAL A 153 16.81 -14.05 7.66
C VAL A 153 17.84 -13.65 8.70
N ARG A 154 17.60 -14.00 9.96
CA ARG A 154 18.55 -13.87 11.07
C ARG A 154 19.20 -15.20 11.42
N GLU A 155 18.41 -16.27 11.41
CA GLU A 155 18.88 -17.63 11.64
C GLU A 155 18.08 -18.62 10.79
N ALA A 156 18.78 -19.57 10.16
CA ALA A 156 18.19 -20.64 9.37
C ALA A 156 19.08 -21.89 9.38
N ARG A 157 18.48 -23.04 9.06
CA ARG A 157 19.21 -24.31 8.90
C ARG A 157 18.67 -25.15 7.74
N GLY A 158 19.47 -26.09 7.25
CA GLY A 158 19.08 -26.96 6.13
C GLY A 158 19.12 -26.25 4.78
N ALA A 159 18.95 -27.04 3.71
CA ALA A 159 19.04 -26.56 2.33
C ALA A 159 17.95 -27.18 1.40
N GLY A 160 16.95 -27.89 1.95
CA GLY A 160 15.90 -28.52 1.16
C GLY A 160 14.96 -29.43 1.98
N PRO A 161 14.00 -28.88 2.77
CA PRO A 161 13.70 -27.46 2.90
C PRO A 161 14.74 -26.72 3.76
N ARG A 162 14.84 -25.40 3.58
CA ARG A 162 15.55 -24.52 4.52
C ARG A 162 14.55 -24.07 5.59
N GLU A 163 14.86 -24.34 6.85
CA GLU A 163 14.04 -23.94 7.99
C GLU A 163 14.48 -22.57 8.49
N LEU A 164 13.54 -21.63 8.55
CA LEU A 164 13.72 -20.27 9.05
C LEU A 164 13.43 -20.27 10.56
N LEU A 165 14.46 -20.03 11.36
CA LEU A 165 14.42 -20.12 12.83
C LEU A 165 14.31 -18.76 13.50
N ALA A 166 14.83 -17.70 12.87
CA ALA A 166 14.68 -16.32 13.32
C ALA A 166 14.65 -15.38 12.11
N LEU A 167 13.69 -14.46 12.10
CA LEU A 167 13.38 -13.54 11.03
C LEU A 167 13.18 -12.13 11.59
N GLU A 168 13.64 -11.14 10.86
CA GLU A 168 13.16 -9.77 11.00
C GLU A 168 12.03 -9.55 10.00
N LEU A 169 10.83 -9.28 10.49
CA LEU A 169 9.69 -8.96 9.64
C LEU A 169 9.81 -7.52 9.11
N VAL A 170 9.71 -7.36 7.80
CA VAL A 170 9.86 -6.07 7.11
C VAL A 170 8.50 -5.48 6.73
N GLU A 171 7.56 -6.32 6.28
CA GLU A 171 6.25 -5.89 5.82
C GLU A 171 5.26 -7.06 5.78
N VAL A 172 3.96 -6.74 5.74
CA VAL A 172 2.89 -7.67 5.35
C VAL A 172 2.18 -7.09 4.14
N SER A 173 1.90 -7.92 3.14
CA SER A 173 1.26 -7.51 1.90
C SER A 173 -0.05 -8.24 1.65
N LEU A 174 -1.03 -7.52 1.10
CA LEU A 174 -2.11 -8.15 0.35
C LEU A 174 -1.60 -8.48 -1.05
N VAL A 175 -1.76 -9.75 -1.45
CA VAL A 175 -1.21 -10.27 -2.71
C VAL A 175 -2.23 -11.12 -3.46
N THR A 176 -2.07 -11.22 -4.77
CA THR A 176 -2.89 -12.14 -5.58
C THR A 176 -2.45 -13.59 -5.39
N HIS A 177 -1.13 -13.82 -5.32
CA HIS A 177 -0.53 -15.15 -5.27
C HIS A 177 0.46 -15.23 -4.10
N PRO A 178 0.04 -15.76 -2.94
CA PRO A 178 0.95 -15.93 -1.81
C PRO A 178 1.96 -17.07 -2.07
N MET A 179 3.13 -16.98 -1.44
CA MET A 179 4.12 -18.08 -1.45
C MET A 179 3.63 -19.31 -0.67
N GLN A 180 2.77 -19.10 0.33
CA GLN A 180 2.06 -20.16 1.02
C GLN A 180 0.58 -20.13 0.66
N ASP A 181 0.05 -21.22 0.10
CA ASP A 181 -1.36 -21.27 -0.34
C ASP A 181 -2.37 -20.97 0.78
N ARG A 182 -1.97 -21.27 2.03
CA ARG A 182 -2.78 -21.10 3.25
C ARG A 182 -2.57 -19.75 3.95
N ALA A 183 -1.68 -18.88 3.45
CA ALA A 183 -1.53 -17.52 3.93
C ALA A 183 -2.64 -16.65 3.30
N ARG A 184 -3.78 -16.60 4.00
CA ARG A 184 -5.04 -16.04 3.49
C ARG A 184 -5.72 -15.15 4.50
N VAL A 185 -6.48 -14.20 3.99
CA VAL A 185 -7.55 -13.51 4.68
C VAL A 185 -8.69 -14.50 4.91
N HIS A 186 -9.15 -14.60 6.15
CA HIS A 186 -10.24 -15.49 6.53
C HIS A 186 -11.53 -14.74 6.86
N LYS A 187 -11.43 -13.45 7.20
CA LYS A 187 -12.58 -12.62 7.54
C LYS A 187 -12.38 -11.21 7.03
N VAL A 188 -13.43 -10.65 6.45
CA VAL A 188 -13.52 -9.24 6.05
C VAL A 188 -14.71 -8.62 6.79
N GLU A 189 -14.47 -7.50 7.47
CA GLU A 189 -15.46 -6.73 8.22
C GLU A 189 -15.78 -5.43 7.46
N GLY A 190 -17.04 -5.00 7.52
CA GLY A 190 -17.55 -3.87 6.72
C GLY A 190 -18.24 -4.28 5.42
N PHE A 191 -18.52 -5.57 5.25
CA PHE A 191 -19.40 -6.10 4.20
C PHE A 191 -20.62 -6.75 4.85
N THR A 192 -21.76 -6.07 4.77
CA THR A 192 -23.06 -6.73 4.83
C THR A 192 -23.43 -7.00 3.38
N PRO A 193 -23.52 -8.25 2.90
CA PRO A 193 -24.08 -8.49 1.58
C PRO A 193 -25.50 -7.92 1.61
N THR A 194 -25.78 -6.93 0.74
CA THR A 194 -27.16 -6.53 0.48
C THR A 194 -27.86 -7.77 -0.04
N ARG A 195 -28.69 -8.39 0.81
CA ARG A 195 -29.56 -9.47 0.37
C ARG A 195 -30.46 -8.87 -0.70
N ALA A 196 -30.38 -9.37 -1.93
CA ALA A 196 -31.31 -8.98 -2.97
C ALA A 196 -32.74 -9.16 -2.41
N PRO A 197 -33.65 -8.19 -2.60
CA PRO A 197 -35.03 -8.38 -2.19
C PRO A 197 -35.54 -9.63 -2.92
N SER A 198 -35.96 -10.63 -2.14
CA SER A 198 -36.63 -11.82 -2.66
C SER A 198 -37.86 -11.33 -3.40
N SER A 199 -37.84 -11.42 -4.71
CA SER A 199 -39.01 -11.26 -5.55
C SER A 199 -39.96 -12.42 -5.24
N ASN A 200 -40.87 -12.21 -4.27
CA ASN A 200 -42.11 -12.97 -4.23
C ASN A 200 -42.94 -12.50 -5.41
N CYS A 201 -42.81 -13.20 -6.54
CA CYS A 201 -43.86 -13.19 -7.56
C CYS A 201 -45.03 -14.02 -7.02
N ALA A 202 -46.20 -13.39 -7.07
CA ALA A 202 -47.50 -13.94 -6.72
C ALA A 202 -47.90 -15.11 -7.63
#